data_AF-A0A8B4C005-F1
#
_entry.id   AF-A0A8B4C005-F1
#
_cell.length_a   1.000
_cell.length_b   1.000
_cell.length_c   1.000
_cell.angle_alpha   90.00
_cell.angle_beta   90.00
_cell.angle_gamma   90.00
#
_symmetry.space_group_name_H-M   'P 1'
#
loop_
_entity.id
_entity.type
_entity.pdbx_description
1 polymer ?
#
loop_
_entity_poly.entity_id
_entity_poly.type
_entity_poly.pdbx_seq_one_letter_code
_entity_poly.pdbx_strand_id
1 'polypeptide(L)' 'MLIKKEITIQDIQKCIAGNGWSFGNEILYEMCRKNPDHNKADVIVGKIWLIGRSYAAAIENRKTEKC' A
#
# COMPACT_ATOMS: atom_id res chain seq x y z
N MET A 1 9.64 -23.47 15.51
CA MET A 1 8.73 -22.67 16.36
C MET A 1 8.68 -21.27 15.77
N LEU A 2 7.57 -20.89 15.13
CA LEU A 2 7.42 -19.54 14.57
C LEU A 2 7.15 -18.59 15.72
N ILE A 3 8.16 -17.84 16.15
CA ILE A 3 7.99 -16.76 17.13
C ILE A 3 7.17 -15.68 16.44
N LYS A 4 5.87 -15.61 16.73
CA LYS A 4 5.02 -14.48 16.32
C LYS A 4 5.41 -13.29 17.20
N LYS A 5 6.22 -12.39 16.65
CA LYS A 5 6.41 -11.07 17.24
C LYS A 5 5.09 -10.31 17.12
N GLU A 6 4.58 -9.82 18.25
CA GLU A 6 3.44 -8.91 18.23
C GLU A 6 3.83 -7.58 17.56
N ILE A 7 2.95 -7.07 16.70
CA ILE A 7 3.18 -5.80 16.01
C ILE A 7 2.79 -4.66 16.96
N THR A 8 3.74 -3.79 17.25
CA THR A 8 3.51 -2.61 18.10
C THR A 8 3.39 -1.33 17.27
N ILE A 9 2.84 -0.26 17.85
CA ILE A 9 2.79 1.06 17.20
C ILE A 9 4.20 1.56 16.87
N GLN A 10 5.19 1.27 17.73
CA GLN A 10 6.58 1.65 17.52
C GLN A 10 7.17 0.95 16.29
N ASP A 11 6.79 -0.31 16.02
CA ASP A 11 7.20 -1.02 14.80
C ASP A 11 6.62 -0.33 13.56
N ILE A 12 5.34 0.04 13.61
CA ILE A 12 4.67 0.74 12.50
C ILE A 12 5.34 2.11 12.24
N GLN A 13 5.59 2.89 13.28
CA GLN A 13 6.24 4.20 13.17
C GLN A 13 7.65 4.11 12.56
N LYS A 14 8.44 3.10 12.97
CA LYS A 14 9.75 2.83 12.37
C LYS A 14 9.66 2.50 10.88
N CYS A 15 8.66 1.72 10.48
CA CYS A 15 8.44 1.37 9.07
C CYS A 15 8.00 2.58 8.23
N ILE A 16 7.14 3.45 8.77
CA ILE A 16 6.66 4.66 8.07
C ILE A 16 7.79 5.66 7.84
N ALA A 17 8.73 5.81 8.78
CA ALA A 17 9.87 6.71 8.64
C ALA A 17 10.86 6.30 7.53
N GLY A 18 10.77 5.05 7.05
CA GLY A 18 11.59 4.50 5.97
C GLY A 18 10.81 4.20 4.69
N ASN A 19 11.12 3.08 4.04
CA ASN A 19 10.49 2.63 2.80
C ASN A 19 9.27 1.72 3.03
N GLY A 20 8.50 1.90 4.11
CA GLY A 20 7.44 0.98 4.55
C GLY A 20 6.37 0.67 3.50
N TRP A 21 6.23 1.52 2.47
CA TRP A 21 5.31 1.33 1.35
C TRP A 21 5.83 0.40 0.25
N SER A 22 7.14 0.11 0.23
CA SER A 22 7.84 -0.59 -0.87
C SER A 22 7.24 -1.96 -1.19
N PHE A 23 6.94 -2.76 -0.17
CA PHE A 23 6.38 -4.10 -0.37
C PHE A 23 4.98 -4.06 -1.00
N GLY A 24 4.10 -3.17 -0.51
CA GLY A 24 2.76 -2.99 -1.09
C GLY A 24 2.83 -2.49 -2.54
N ASN A 25 3.75 -1.57 -2.82
CA ASN A 25 3.99 -1.08 -4.18
C ASN A 25 4.50 -2.19 -5.10
N GLU A 26 5.39 -3.05 -4.61
CA GLU A 26 5.92 -4.17 -5.40
C GLU A 26 4.80 -5.14 -5.81
N ILE A 27 3.83 -5.42 -4.92
CA ILE A 27 2.65 -6.24 -5.25
C ILE A 27 1.83 -5.58 -6.37
N LEU A 28 1.57 -4.28 -6.28
CA LEU A 28 0.86 -3.54 -7.32
C LEU A 28 1.62 -3.60 -8.66
N TYR A 29 2.94 -3.40 -8.63
CA TYR A 29 3.79 -3.49 -9.81
C TYR A 29 3.81 -4.89 -10.39
N GLU A 30 3.83 -5.93 -9.56
CA GLU A 30 3.71 -7.31 -10.01
C GLU A 30 2.37 -7.58 -10.70
N MET A 31 1.26 -7.06 -10.16
CA MET A 31 -0.06 -7.16 -10.81
C MET A 31 -0.06 -6.49 -12.18
N CYS A 32 0.61 -5.34 -12.32
CA CYS A 32 0.77 -4.65 -13.60
C CYS A 32 1.65 -5.43 -14.58
N ARG A 33 2.81 -5.93 -14.13
CA ARG A 33 3.72 -6.74 -14.96
C ARG A 33 3.07 -8.04 -15.46
N LYS A 34 2.29 -8.71 -14.61
CA LYS A 34 1.59 -9.96 -14.96
C LYS A 34 0.36 -9.75 -15.84
N ASN A 35 -0.24 -8.56 -15.83
CA ASN A 35 -1.45 -8.25 -16.60
C ASN A 35 -1.31 -6.85 -17.24
N PRO A 36 -0.40 -6.68 -18.22
CA PRO A 36 -0.08 -5.37 -18.78
C PRO A 36 -1.20 -4.81 -19.67
N ASP A 37 -2.02 -5.68 -20.28
CA ASP A 37 -2.96 -5.26 -21.32
C ASP A 37 -4.30 -4.73 -20.79
N HIS A 38 -4.52 -4.79 -19.48
CA HIS A 38 -5.74 -4.26 -18.83
C HIS A 38 -7.06 -4.70 -19.51
N ASN A 39 -7.15 -5.94 -19.99
CA ASN A 39 -8.29 -6.47 -20.74
C ASN A 39 -9.31 -7.24 -19.87
N LYS A 40 -8.96 -7.53 -18.62
CA LYS A 40 -9.81 -8.24 -17.66
C LYS A 40 -10.34 -7.28 -16.61
N ALA A 41 -11.66 -7.14 -16.56
CA ALA A 41 -12.32 -6.14 -15.71
C ALA A 41 -12.02 -6.32 -14.21
N ASP A 42 -11.97 -7.56 -13.72
CA ASP A 42 -11.59 -7.91 -12.34
C ASP A 42 -10.17 -7.44 -12.00
N VAL A 43 -9.22 -7.62 -12.92
CA VAL A 43 -7.83 -7.18 -12.74
C VAL A 43 -7.74 -5.65 -12.70
N ILE A 44 -8.48 -4.95 -13.57
CA ILE A 44 -8.51 -3.49 -13.60
C ILE A 44 -9.08 -2.95 -12.27
N VAL A 45 -10.22 -3.47 -11.84
CA VAL A 45 -10.87 -3.09 -10.58
C VAL A 45 -9.94 -3.36 -9.40
N GLY A 46 -9.25 -4.51 -9.37
CA GLY A 46 -8.29 -4.85 -8.32
C GLY A 46 -7.13 -3.85 -8.22
N LYS A 47 -6.55 -3.44 -9.35
CA LYS A 47 -5.49 -2.42 -9.39
C LYS A 47 -5.99 -1.07 -8.84
N ILE A 48 -7.13 -0.60 -9.31
CA ILE A 48 -7.72 0.68 -8.88
C ILE A 48 -8.07 0.63 -7.39
N TRP A 49 -8.63 -0.47 -6.91
CA TRP A 49 -9.01 -0.64 -5.51
C TRP A 49 -7.80 -0.58 -4.57
N LEU A 50 -6.69 -1.25 -4.92
CA LEU A 50 -5.45 -1.20 -4.15
C LEU A 50 -4.88 0.22 -4.10
N ILE A 51 -4.83 0.91 -5.24
CA ILE A 51 -4.35 2.30 -5.29
C ILE A 51 -5.25 3.20 -4.44
N GLY A 52 -6.57 3.12 -4.64
CA GLY A 52 -7.55 3.93 -3.93
C GLY A 52 -7.49 3.73 -2.42
N ARG A 53 -7.46 2.48 -1.94
CA ARG A 53 -7.43 2.20 -0.48
C ARG A 53 -6.08 2.53 0.15
N SER A 54 -4.98 2.26 -0.53
CA SER A 54 -3.63 2.44 0.04
C SER A 54 -3.21 3.91 0.08
N TYR A 55 -3.56 4.69 -0.96
CA TYR A 55 -3.13 6.09 -1.07
C TYR A 55 -4.16 7.11 -0.57
N ALA A 56 -5.47 6.82 -0.59
CA ALA A 56 -6.47 7.76 -0.04
C ALA A 56 -6.25 8.00 1.46
N ALA A 57 -5.94 6.94 2.22
CA ALA A 57 -5.63 7.05 3.64
C ALA A 57 -4.44 8.01 3.89
N ALA A 58 -3.41 8.00 3.04
CA ALA A 58 -2.28 8.92 3.19
C ALA A 58 -2.66 10.38 2.91
N ILE A 59 -3.56 10.62 1.95
CA ILE A 59 -4.06 11.96 1.60
C ILE A 59 -4.96 12.50 2.71
N GLU A 60 -5.88 11.69 3.22
CA GLU A 60 -6.79 12.06 4.32
C GLU A 60 -6.04 12.35 5.64
N ASN A 61 -4.90 11.68 5.86
CA ASN A 61 -4.04 11.89 7.03
C ASN A 61 -3.03 13.05 6.86
N ARG A 62 -2.90 13.66 5.67
CA ARG A 62 -2.20 14.95 5.55
C ARG A 62 -3.08 16.03 6.16
N LYS A 63 -2.84 16.36 7.43
CA LYS A 63 -3.30 17.64 7.97
C LYS A 63 -2.78 18.74 7.04
N THR A 64 -3.68 19.54 6.50
CA THR A 64 -3.34 20.84 5.89
C THR A 64 -2.54 21.65 6.91
N GLU A 65 -1.22 21.78 6.70
CA GLU A 65 -0.34 22.72 7.42
C GLU A 65 -0.63 24.19 7.02
N LYS A 66 -1.90 24.56 6.87
CA LYS A 66 -2.33 25.93 6.67
C LYS A 66 -3.67 26.16 7.37
N CYS A 67 -3.59 26.54 8.64
CA CYS A 67 -4.37 27.59 9.28
C CYS A 67 -3.66 27.98 10.58
#